data_AF-A0A967IAA1-F1
#
_entry.id   AF-A0A967IAA1-F1
#
_cell.length_a   1.000
_cell.length_b   1.000
_cell.length_c   1.000
_cell.angle_alpha   90.00
_cell.angle_beta   90.00
_cell.angle_gamma   90.00
#
_symmetry.space_group_name_H-M   'P 1'
#
loop_
_entity.id
_entity.type
_entity.pdbx_description
1 polymer ?
#
loop_
_entity_poly.entity_id
_entity_poly.type
_entity_poly.pdbx_seq_one_letter_code
_entity_poly.pdbx_strand_id
1 'polypeptide(L)'
;MKYRKNTILTLFLALALGLPALAPAAESDEPYPLEYWALRSVISSVRVSPDGKYLALMKIARRDANPVIEVYDASDLGKKPFILNADPMEITLFRWVGDQDMIVQ
;
A
#
# COMPACT_ATOMS: atom_id res chain seq x y z
N MET A 1 -21.12 -60.37 36.56
CA MET A 1 -21.29 -58.91 36.72
C MET A 1 -19.93 -58.26 37.00
N LYS A 2 -19.07 -57.97 36.00
CA LYS A 2 -17.85 -57.15 36.23
C LYS A 2 -17.08 -56.56 35.03
N TYR A 3 -17.62 -56.50 33.80
CA TYR A 3 -16.81 -56.03 32.64
C TYR A 3 -17.43 -54.92 31.78
N ARG A 4 -18.58 -54.34 32.15
CA ARG A 4 -19.28 -53.34 31.31
C ARG A 4 -18.85 -51.88 31.53
N LYS A 5 -18.00 -51.60 32.53
CA LYS A 5 -17.57 -50.23 32.88
C LYS A 5 -16.30 -49.77 32.13
N ASN A 6 -15.45 -50.68 31.67
CA ASN A 6 -14.19 -50.32 31.00
C ASN A 6 -14.36 -49.92 29.53
N THR A 7 -15.45 -50.33 28.88
CA THR A 7 -15.69 -50.08 27.45
C THR A 7 -16.07 -48.62 27.16
N ILE A 8 -16.77 -47.96 28.10
CA ILE A 8 -17.15 -46.54 27.99
C ILE A 8 -15.94 -45.64 28.25
N LEU A 9 -15.05 -46.05 29.18
CA LEU A 9 -13.83 -45.32 29.51
C LEU A 9 -12.82 -45.35 28.34
N THR A 10 -12.72 -46.46 27.62
CA THR A 10 -11.87 -46.58 26.42
C THR A 10 -12.37 -45.77 25.23
N LEU A 11 -13.68 -45.59 25.09
CA LEU A 11 -14.27 -44.81 23.99
C LEU A 11 -14.07 -43.29 24.19
N PHE A 12 -14.13 -42.81 25.43
CA PHE A 12 -13.81 -41.42 25.77
C PHE A 12 -12.33 -41.09 25.59
N LEU A 13 -11.43 -42.04 25.88
CA LEU A 13 -9.99 -41.86 25.72
C LEU A 13 -9.58 -41.82 24.23
N ALA A 14 -10.25 -42.59 23.36
CA ALA A 14 -9.99 -42.58 21.92
C ALA A 14 -10.46 -41.28 21.23
N LEU A 15 -11.51 -40.63 21.74
CA LEU A 15 -12.00 -39.36 21.20
C LEU A 15 -11.12 -38.17 21.60
N ALA A 16 -10.49 -38.20 22.77
CA ALA A 16 -9.59 -37.15 23.24
C ALA A 16 -8.23 -37.13 22.53
N LEU A 17 -7.80 -38.24 21.92
CA LEU A 17 -6.52 -38.36 21.21
C LEU A 17 -6.56 -37.94 19.74
N GLY A 18 -7.75 -37.76 19.15
CA GLY A 18 -7.94 -37.48 17.72
C GLY A 18 -8.06 -35.99 17.34
N LEU A 19 -7.95 -35.07 18.31
CA LEU A 19 -8.33 -33.66 18.15
C LEU A 19 -7.21 -32.60 17.99
N PRO A 20 -5.93 -32.88 17.63
CA PRO A 20 -4.96 -31.79 17.45
C PRO A 20 -4.91 -31.22 16.01
N ALA A 21 -5.78 -31.63 15.08
CA ALA A 21 -5.62 -31.31 13.66
C ALA A 21 -6.34 -30.03 13.16
N LEU A 22 -6.91 -29.21 14.05
CA LEU A 22 -7.58 -27.95 13.69
C LEU A 22 -6.81 -26.70 14.13
N ALA A 23 -5.51 -26.81 14.40
CA ALA A 23 -4.68 -25.63 14.55
C ALA A 23 -4.64 -24.90 13.19
N PRO A 24 -5.12 -23.64 13.11
CA PRO A 24 -4.89 -22.85 11.90
C PRO A 24 -3.38 -22.81 11.65
N ALA A 25 -2.97 -23.12 10.42
CA ALA A 25 -1.59 -22.94 10.01
C ALA A 25 -1.22 -21.48 10.31
N ALA A 26 -0.17 -21.28 11.10
CA ALA A 26 0.36 -19.94 11.31
C ALA A 26 0.81 -19.42 9.95
N GLU A 27 0.13 -18.40 9.42
CA GLU A 27 0.64 -17.62 8.31
C GLU A 27 1.96 -17.01 8.75
N SER A 28 3.06 -17.45 8.14
CA SER A 28 4.34 -16.78 8.27
C SER A 28 4.25 -15.49 7.45
N ASP A 29 3.83 -14.40 8.08
CA ASP A 29 4.02 -13.08 7.51
C ASP A 29 5.52 -12.83 7.43
N GLU A 30 6.09 -12.97 6.24
CA GLU A 30 7.46 -12.55 5.98
C GLU A 30 7.56 -11.05 6.32
N PRO A 31 8.55 -10.63 7.14
CA PRO A 31 8.73 -9.23 7.44
C PRO A 31 8.86 -8.40 6.16
N TYR A 32 8.23 -7.23 6.13
CA TYR A 32 8.42 -6.29 5.03
C TYR A 32 9.92 -6.03 4.79
N PRO A 33 10.39 -6.08 3.53
CA PRO A 33 11.79 -5.82 3.22
C PRO A 33 12.27 -4.50 3.81
N LEU A 34 13.47 -4.50 4.38
CA LEU A 34 14.08 -3.30 4.99
C LEU A 34 14.18 -2.16 3.98
N GLU A 35 14.37 -2.49 2.70
CA GLU A 35 14.53 -1.56 1.59
C GLU A 35 13.31 -0.65 1.41
N TYR A 36 12.11 -1.09 1.77
CA TYR A 36 10.90 -0.27 1.68
C TYR A 36 10.87 0.86 2.70
N TRP A 37 11.54 0.67 3.84
CA TRP A 37 11.71 1.69 4.87
C TRP A 37 12.78 2.72 4.53
N ALA A 38 13.65 2.41 3.56
CA ALA A 38 14.71 3.30 3.09
C ALA A 38 14.32 4.12 1.85
N LEU A 39 13.10 3.96 1.33
CA LEU A 39 12.61 4.74 0.18
C LEU A 39 12.29 6.18 0.57
N ARG A 40 12.51 7.10 -0.38
CA ARG A 40 11.96 8.47 -0.29
C ARG A 40 10.43 8.41 -0.37
N SER A 41 9.75 9.50 0.03
CA SER A 41 8.30 9.60 -0.15
C SER A 41 7.93 9.43 -1.63
N VAL A 42 7.14 8.41 -1.94
CA VAL A 42 6.70 8.10 -3.32
C VAL A 42 5.82 9.22 -3.87
N ILE A 43 4.98 9.80 -3.03
CA ILE A 43 4.12 10.94 -3.35
C ILE A 43 4.57 12.13 -2.49
N SER A 44 4.74 13.29 -3.11
CA SER A 44 5.15 14.51 -2.42
C SER A 44 4.52 15.75 -3.07
N SER A 45 4.65 16.90 -2.39
CA SER A 45 4.23 18.21 -2.90
C SER A 45 2.79 18.27 -3.44
N VAL A 46 1.84 17.62 -2.78
CA VAL A 46 0.43 17.61 -3.19
C VAL A 46 -0.19 19.00 -3.04
N ARG A 47 -0.79 19.55 -4.11
CA ARG A 47 -1.43 20.87 -4.11
C ARG A 47 -2.61 20.94 -5.07
N VAL A 48 -3.64 21.68 -4.66
CA VAL A 48 -4.81 21.99 -5.50
C VAL A 48 -4.59 23.36 -6.19
N SER A 49 -5.07 23.52 -7.42
CA SER A 49 -5.07 24.79 -8.14
C SER A 49 -5.93 25.85 -7.40
N PRO A 50 -5.67 27.16 -7.60
CA PRO A 50 -6.45 28.21 -6.95
C PRO A 50 -7.96 28.12 -7.19
N ASP A 51 -8.38 27.71 -8.39
CA ASP A 51 -9.78 27.51 -8.76
C ASP A 51 -10.36 26.15 -8.34
N GLY A 52 -9.56 25.28 -7.72
CA GLY A 52 -10.00 23.98 -7.22
C GLY A 52 -10.14 22.87 -8.26
N LYS A 53 -9.91 23.15 -9.56
CA LYS A 53 -10.20 22.19 -10.64
C LYS A 53 -9.11 21.15 -10.85
N TYR A 54 -7.88 21.42 -10.41
CA TYR A 54 -6.75 20.53 -10.65
C TYR A 54 -6.06 20.14 -9.34
N LEU A 55 -5.69 18.86 -9.25
CA LEU A 55 -4.85 18.33 -8.18
C LEU A 55 -3.49 17.95 -8.79
N ALA A 56 -2.43 18.64 -8.39
CA ALA A 56 -1.07 18.28 -8.78
C ALA A 56 -0.35 17.57 -7.63
N LEU A 57 0.48 16.60 -7.96
CA LEU A 57 1.39 15.92 -7.03
C LEU A 57 2.69 15.56 -7.73
N MET A 58 3.76 15.41 -6.94
CA MET A 58 4.99 14.79 -7.41
C MET A 58 4.95 13.30 -7.10
N LYS A 59 5.43 12.49 -8.04
CA LYS A 59 5.48 11.03 -7.92
C LYS A 59 6.81 10.46 -8.39
N ILE A 60 7.37 9.59 -7.57
CA ILE A 60 8.54 8.78 -7.91
C ILE A 60 8.04 7.37 -8.30
N ALA A 61 8.03 7.07 -9.60
CA ALA A 61 7.43 5.82 -10.11
C ALA A 61 8.22 4.55 -9.77
N ARG A 62 9.53 4.68 -9.55
CA ARG A 62 10.44 3.58 -9.18
C ARG A 62 11.62 4.13 -8.39
N ARG A 63 12.29 3.26 -7.63
CA ARG A 63 13.37 3.61 -6.68
C ARG A 63 14.42 4.59 -7.24
N ASP A 64 14.85 4.37 -8.48
CA ASP A 64 15.95 5.10 -9.10
C ASP A 64 15.47 6.08 -10.20
N ALA A 65 14.20 6.50 -10.16
CA ALA A 65 13.65 7.49 -11.09
C ALA A 65 13.57 8.88 -10.49
N ASN A 66 13.70 9.89 -11.35
CA ASN A 66 13.36 11.26 -11.00
C ASN A 66 11.84 11.38 -10.77
N PRO A 67 11.40 12.25 -9.84
CA PRO A 67 10.00 12.57 -9.67
C PRO A 67 9.42 13.22 -10.93
N VAL A 68 8.18 12.88 -11.25
CA VAL A 68 7.37 13.57 -12.26
C VAL A 68 6.23 14.31 -11.57
N ILE A 69 5.67 15.34 -12.21
CA ILE A 69 4.44 15.96 -11.74
C ILE A 69 3.27 15.33 -12.48
N GLU A 70 2.32 14.76 -11.73
CA GLU A 70 1.04 14.32 -12.25
C GLU A 70 -0.02 15.38 -11.89
N VAL A 71 -0.78 15.84 -12.89
CA VAL A 71 -1.89 16.79 -12.75
C VAL A 71 -3.20 16.09 -13.09
N TYR A 72 -4.05 15.95 -12.09
CA TYR A 72 -5.35 15.30 -12.15
C TYR A 72 -6.47 16.33 -12.27
N ASP A 73 -7.58 15.92 -12.88
CA ASP A 73 -8.87 16.60 -12.72
C ASP A 73 -9.38 16.33 -11.30
N ALA A 74 -9.56 17.38 -10.50
CA ALA A 74 -9.97 17.25 -9.11
C ALA A 74 -11.40 16.70 -8.94
N SER A 75 -12.23 16.81 -9.98
CA SER A 75 -13.59 16.26 -9.99
C SER A 75 -13.63 14.77 -10.36
N ASP A 76 -12.57 14.25 -10.98
CA ASP A 76 -12.49 12.85 -11.42
C ASP A 76 -11.02 12.36 -11.48
N LEU A 77 -10.55 11.80 -10.37
CA LEU A 77 -9.20 11.23 -10.25
C LEU A 77 -9.00 9.93 -11.05
N GLY A 78 -10.08 9.36 -11.62
CA GLY A 78 -9.99 8.20 -12.50
C GLY A 78 -9.55 8.54 -13.92
N LYS A 79 -9.64 9.82 -14.32
CA LYS A 79 -9.13 10.28 -15.62
C LYS A 79 -7.61 10.18 -15.67
N LYS A 80 -7.08 9.89 -16.86
CA LYS A 80 -5.63 9.89 -17.09
C LYS A 80 -5.06 11.28 -16.76
N PRO A 81 -4.09 11.39 -15.84
CA PRO A 81 -3.49 12.67 -15.51
C PRO A 81 -2.61 13.19 -16.64
N PHE A 82 -2.43 14.50 -16.69
CA PHE A 82 -1.33 15.11 -17.43
C PHE A 82 -0.02 14.87 -16.67
N ILE A 83 1.04 14.51 -17.40
CA ILE A 83 2.34 14.16 -16.80
C ILE A 83 3.40 15.11 -17.32
N LEU A 84 4.10 15.78 -16.41
CA LEU A 84 5.27 16.60 -16.69
C LEU A 84 6.53 15.89 -16.19
N ASN A 85 7.44 15.59 -17.12
CA ASN A 85 8.68 14.86 -16.83
C ASN A 85 9.78 15.78 -16.30
N ALA A 86 10.68 15.18 -15.51
CA ALA A 86 11.93 15.78 -15.06
C ALA A 86 13.04 15.50 -16.09
N ASP A 87 13.19 16.36 -17.10
CA ASP A 87 14.24 16.27 -18.13
C ASP A 87 14.83 17.67 -18.38
N PRO A 88 16.16 17.91 -18.19
CA PRO A 88 17.20 16.95 -17.82
C PRO A 88 17.49 16.82 -16.31
N MET A 89 16.87 17.65 -15.45
CA MET A 89 17.15 17.71 -14.01
C MET A 89 15.97 17.25 -13.15
N GLU A 90 16.26 16.70 -11.97
CA GLU A 90 15.28 16.26 -10.97
C GLU A 90 14.39 17.44 -10.52
N ILE A 91 13.07 17.28 -10.59
CA ILE A 91 12.11 18.24 -10.05
C ILE A 91 12.16 18.15 -8.52
N THR A 92 12.44 19.26 -7.86
CA THR A 92 12.51 19.37 -6.40
C THR A 92 11.26 20.01 -5.81
N LEU A 93 10.59 20.87 -6.59
CA LEU A 93 9.42 21.62 -6.14
C LEU A 93 8.56 22.05 -7.32
N PHE A 94 7.25 22.17 -7.06
CA PHE A 94 6.39 23.00 -7.88
C PHE A 94 5.44 23.85 -7.03
N ARG A 95 4.89 24.90 -7.64
CA ARG A 95 3.78 25.69 -7.09
C ARG A 95 2.85 26.19 -8.20
N TRP A 96 1.57 26.32 -7.86
CA TRP A 96 0.60 27.06 -8.67
C TRP A 96 0.90 28.56 -8.58
N VAL A 97 0.81 29.25 -9.71
CA VAL A 97 0.87 30.73 -9.80
C VAL A 97 -0.36 31.33 -10.48
N GLY A 98 -1.21 30.47 -11.06
CA GLY A 98 -2.53 30.79 -11.58
C GLY A 98 -3.40 29.54 -11.61
N ASP A 99 -4.60 29.64 -12.16
CA ASP A 99 -5.55 28.53 -12.25
C ASP A 99 -5.03 27.37 -13.11
N GLN A 100 -4.20 27.68 -14.11
CA GLN A 100 -3.61 26.71 -15.04
C GLN A 100 -2.09 26.87 -15.20
N ASP A 101 -1.48 27.74 -14.40
CA ASP A 101 -0.07 28.12 -14.52
C ASP A 101 0.73 27.61 -13.32
N MET A 102 1.88 27.00 -13.60
CA MET A 102 2.76 26.42 -12.59
C MET A 102 4.21 26.87 -12.80
N ILE A 103 4.93 27.03 -11.69
CA ILE A 103 6.38 27.14 -11.70
C ILE A 103 6.95 25.83 -11.14
N VAL A 104 7.98 25.32 -11.80
CA VAL A 104 8.68 24.07 -11.49
C VAL A 104 10.16 24.39 -11.27
N GLN A 105 10.77 23.77 -10.26
CA GLN A 105 12.16 23.94 -9.87
C GLN A 105 12.84 22.58 -9.68
#